data_AF-A0A1H0CME1-F1
#
_entry.id   AF-A0A1H0CME1-F1
#
_cell.length_a   1.000
_cell.length_b   1.000
_cell.length_c   1.000
_cell.angle_alpha   90.00
_cell.angle_beta   90.00
_cell.angle_gamma   90.00
#
_symmetry.space_group_name_H-M   'P 1'
#
loop_
_entity.id
_entity.type
_entity.pdbx_description
1 polymer ?
#
loop_
_entity_poly.entity_id
_entity_poly.type
_entity_poly.pdbx_seq_one_letter_code
_entity_poly.pdbx_strand_id
1 'polypeptide(L)'
;MLPVQKKRDVRRKKSRGNRKGNSRLAVARKYRKRIITARKKVKIVYVQPAATSASEALPTYDQGYDQGYDKGFSKGFRDGKHTGGDAIVDKCLPKYQILPEVSVEQLIAAGVERLRSQILHLLTAEQLGDRIVAALNSRAPFSLVRLGDGELLTMAQETIMPIEQILEEGPFLPYAGVNVPNLEVKGELVKAIRGASVVGIPKLRVRNFQPLAFSVFRTENIDYHQLTLTDSLVNYYLYQTGYLSRITQGRRVLVVGNQASQLAEVLRNHNVTIAGEVTPVHGVTDIPRIKSVIAQHDFDLALVSAGVSAVILSEWIASEMGKVAIDFGHLADAIVVGEAPYR
;
A
#
# COMPACT_ATOMS: atom_id res chain seq x y z
N MET A 1 -5.54 -74.55 9.95
CA MET A 1 -6.89 -74.33 9.40
C MET A 1 -7.62 -73.33 10.29
N LEU A 2 -8.37 -72.41 9.66
CA LEU A 2 -9.02 -71.19 10.20
C LEU A 2 -9.74 -71.35 11.56
N PRO A 3 -9.94 -70.22 12.28
CA PRO A 3 -11.30 -69.69 12.33
C PRO A 3 -11.44 -68.14 12.28
N VAL A 4 -12.36 -67.72 11.41
CA VAL A 4 -13.46 -66.75 11.60
C VAL A 4 -13.38 -65.76 12.79
N GLN A 5 -13.45 -64.46 12.48
CA GLN A 5 -14.09 -63.49 13.39
C GLN A 5 -15.10 -62.58 12.67
N LYS A 6 -16.26 -62.46 13.33
CA LYS A 6 -17.48 -61.75 12.97
C LYS A 6 -17.33 -60.23 13.11
N LYS A 7 -18.07 -59.54 12.24
CA LYS A 7 -18.41 -58.11 12.25
C LYS A 7 -18.89 -57.63 13.64
N ARG A 8 -18.43 -56.44 14.04
CA ARG A 8 -19.13 -55.56 14.99
C ARG A 8 -19.36 -54.19 14.34
N ASP A 9 -20.62 -53.77 14.42
CA ASP A 9 -21.14 -52.46 14.06
C ASP A 9 -20.47 -51.32 14.83
N VAL A 10 -20.13 -50.23 14.13
CA VAL A 10 -19.90 -48.93 14.75
C VAL A 10 -20.80 -47.89 14.08
N ARG A 11 -21.79 -47.45 14.87
CA ARG A 11 -22.70 -46.35 14.59
C ARG A 11 -21.94 -45.06 14.27
N ARG A 12 -22.16 -44.51 13.08
CA ARG A 12 -21.77 -43.15 12.67
C ARG A 12 -22.50 -42.09 13.52
N LYS A 13 -21.76 -41.40 14.39
CA LYS A 13 -22.21 -40.12 15.00
C LYS A 13 -22.08 -38.99 13.97
N LYS A 14 -23.22 -38.38 13.60
CA LYS A 14 -23.28 -37.08 12.91
C LYS A 14 -22.84 -35.98 13.89
N SER A 15 -21.71 -35.32 13.63
CA SER A 15 -21.35 -34.06 14.28
C SER A 15 -21.67 -32.88 13.37
N ARG A 16 -22.50 -31.98 13.91
CA ARG A 16 -22.98 -30.73 13.31
C ARG A 16 -21.82 -29.80 12.93
N GLY A 17 -21.66 -29.51 11.64
CA GLY A 17 -20.79 -28.44 11.15
C GLY A 17 -21.42 -27.08 11.43
N ASN A 18 -20.78 -26.28 12.28
CA ASN A 18 -21.25 -24.95 12.65
C ASN A 18 -20.58 -23.88 11.77
N ARG A 19 -21.41 -23.14 11.03
CA ARG A 19 -21.03 -22.02 10.16
C ARG A 19 -20.37 -20.90 10.97
N LYS A 20 -19.08 -20.62 10.72
CA LYS A 20 -18.42 -19.35 11.12
C LYS A 20 -17.76 -18.70 9.89
N GLY A 21 -18.59 -18.23 8.95
CA GLY A 21 -18.14 -17.54 7.73
C GLY A 21 -18.48 -16.04 7.65
N ASN A 22 -19.29 -15.49 8.57
CA ASN A 22 -19.89 -14.16 8.37
C ASN A 22 -19.42 -13.04 9.31
N SER A 23 -18.40 -13.24 10.17
CA SER A 23 -17.98 -12.19 11.11
C SER A 23 -16.90 -11.23 10.59
N ARG A 24 -16.10 -11.59 9.57
CA ARG A 24 -14.97 -10.76 9.10
C ARG A 24 -15.40 -9.62 8.15
N LEU A 25 -16.41 -9.83 7.32
CA LEU A 25 -16.99 -8.78 6.46
C LEU A 25 -17.78 -7.73 7.26
N ALA A 26 -18.35 -8.11 8.41
CA ALA A 26 -19.09 -7.20 9.27
C ALA A 26 -18.18 -6.17 9.99
N VAL A 27 -16.94 -6.56 10.33
CA VAL A 27 -15.97 -5.68 11.01
C VAL A 27 -15.42 -4.61 10.05
N ALA A 28 -15.09 -5.00 8.81
CA ALA A 28 -14.64 -4.06 7.78
C ALA A 28 -15.72 -3.03 7.41
N ARG A 29 -17.01 -3.43 7.41
CA ARG A 29 -18.15 -2.53 7.14
C ARG A 29 -18.40 -1.54 8.29
N LYS A 30 -18.12 -1.95 9.54
CA LYS A 30 -18.30 -1.10 10.74
C LYS A 30 -17.25 0.03 10.83
N TYR A 31 -16.03 -0.21 10.36
CA TYR A 31 -14.96 0.81 10.31
C TYR A 31 -15.20 1.87 9.22
N ARG A 32 -15.69 1.49 8.03
CA ARG A 32 -16.07 2.47 6.98
C ARG A 32 -17.20 3.42 7.40
N LYS A 33 -18.19 2.95 8.18
CA LYS A 33 -19.27 3.82 8.69
C LYS A 33 -18.77 4.88 9.68
N ARG A 34 -17.79 4.55 10.54
CA ARG A 34 -17.28 5.49 11.57
C ARG A 34 -16.55 6.69 10.97
N ILE A 35 -15.80 6.50 9.88
CA ILE A 35 -15.09 7.60 9.20
C ILE A 35 -16.06 8.58 8.52
N ILE A 36 -17.16 8.07 7.94
CA ILE A 36 -18.19 8.92 7.34
C ILE A 36 -18.96 9.72 8.40
N THR A 37 -19.16 9.17 9.59
CA THR A 37 -19.92 9.86 10.65
C THR A 37 -19.11 10.96 11.34
N ALA A 38 -17.77 10.87 11.34
CA ALA A 38 -16.88 11.87 11.93
C ALA A 38 -16.84 13.19 11.13
N ARG A 39 -17.09 13.16 9.82
CA ARG A 39 -17.18 14.36 8.96
C ARG A 39 -18.48 15.18 9.12
N LYS A 40 -19.47 14.69 9.87
CA LYS A 40 -20.79 15.37 10.03
C LYS A 40 -20.93 16.26 11.27
N LYS A 41 -19.86 16.54 12.04
CA LYS A 41 -19.94 17.41 13.23
C LYS A 41 -19.18 18.72 13.04
N VAL A 42 -19.74 19.61 12.23
CA VAL A 42 -19.54 21.06 12.36
C VAL A 42 -20.91 21.65 12.66
N LYS A 43 -21.12 22.07 13.92
CA LYS A 43 -22.37 22.73 14.35
C LYS A 43 -22.27 24.22 14.01
N ILE A 44 -23.04 24.66 13.01
CA ILE A 44 -23.32 26.09 12.80
C ILE A 44 -24.53 26.43 13.67
N VAL A 45 -24.38 27.40 14.57
CA VAL A 45 -25.45 27.90 15.44
C VAL A 45 -26.17 29.02 14.71
N TYR A 46 -27.43 28.80 14.35
CA TYR A 46 -28.33 29.86 13.85
C TYR A 46 -29.26 30.31 14.98
N VAL A 47 -29.33 31.63 15.19
CA VAL A 47 -30.28 32.30 16.07
C VAL A 47 -31.63 32.39 15.35
N GLN A 48 -32.72 31.96 16.01
CA GLN A 48 -34.08 32.02 15.46
C GLN A 48 -34.75 33.37 15.78
N PRO A 49 -35.58 33.91 14.85
CA PRO A 49 -36.73 34.74 15.20
C PRO A 49 -38.05 33.96 15.06
N ALA A 50 -39.06 34.51 15.75
CA ALA A 50 -40.29 33.88 16.19
C ALA A 50 -41.29 33.43 15.10
N ALA A 51 -42.16 32.52 15.55
CA ALA A 51 -43.12 31.73 14.80
C ALA A 51 -44.21 32.53 14.05
N THR A 52 -44.67 31.96 12.93
CA THR A 52 -46.07 32.07 12.48
C THR A 52 -46.47 30.81 11.72
N SER A 53 -47.70 30.40 11.96
CA SER A 53 -48.38 29.17 11.56
C SER A 53 -48.87 29.17 10.11
N ALA A 54 -48.72 28.05 9.39
CA ALA A 54 -49.80 27.35 8.70
C ALA A 54 -49.25 26.15 7.90
N SER A 55 -49.99 25.05 7.99
CA SER A 55 -49.82 23.76 7.33
C SER A 55 -49.67 23.83 5.81
N GLU A 56 -48.52 23.37 5.32
CA GLU A 56 -48.40 22.47 4.15
C GLU A 56 -47.06 21.74 4.28
N ALA A 57 -47.07 20.41 4.27
CA ALA A 57 -45.87 19.60 4.43
C ALA A 57 -45.02 19.65 3.14
N LEU A 58 -44.29 20.75 2.97
CA LEU A 58 -43.26 20.89 1.94
C LEU A 58 -42.10 19.93 2.27
N PRO A 59 -41.56 19.18 1.29
CA PRO A 59 -40.41 18.33 1.52
C PRO A 59 -39.26 19.22 2.04
N THR A 60 -38.80 18.91 3.25
CA THR A 60 -37.69 19.64 3.90
C THR A 60 -36.51 19.69 2.94
N TYR A 61 -35.91 20.87 2.76
CA TYR A 61 -34.80 21.19 1.86
C TYR A 61 -33.73 20.07 1.73
N ASP A 62 -33.43 19.37 2.82
CA ASP A 62 -32.49 18.25 2.86
C ASP A 62 -32.90 17.02 2.01
N GLN A 63 -34.20 16.73 1.86
CA GLN A 63 -34.66 15.56 1.09
C GLN A 63 -34.55 15.77 -0.42
N GLY A 64 -34.71 17.00 -0.91
CA GLY A 64 -34.53 17.33 -2.34
C GLY A 64 -33.06 17.33 -2.75
N TYR A 65 -32.18 17.77 -1.83
CA TYR A 65 -30.72 17.73 -2.03
C TYR A 65 -30.18 16.30 -2.06
N ASP A 66 -30.55 15.46 -1.08
CA ASP A 66 -30.11 14.06 -1.02
C ASP A 66 -30.63 13.25 -2.23
N GLN A 67 -31.89 13.46 -2.65
CA GLN A 67 -32.44 12.81 -3.85
C GLN A 67 -31.80 13.30 -5.15
N GLY A 68 -31.49 14.60 -5.26
CA GLY A 68 -30.79 15.18 -6.41
C GLY A 68 -29.36 14.66 -6.51
N TYR A 69 -28.66 14.57 -5.38
CA TYR A 69 -27.33 13.99 -5.25
C TYR A 69 -27.31 12.51 -5.64
N ASP A 70 -28.21 11.70 -5.10
CA ASP A 70 -28.29 10.26 -5.39
C ASP A 70 -28.65 9.98 -6.86
N LYS A 71 -29.56 10.78 -7.45
CA LYS A 71 -29.91 10.70 -8.88
C LYS A 71 -28.73 11.12 -9.75
N GLY A 72 -28.04 12.21 -9.42
CA GLY A 72 -26.87 12.70 -10.13
C GLY A 72 -25.71 11.70 -10.09
N PHE A 73 -25.42 11.15 -8.91
CA PHE A 73 -24.42 10.10 -8.73
C PHE A 73 -24.76 8.84 -9.52
N SER A 74 -26.01 8.37 -9.44
CA SER A 74 -26.46 7.18 -10.17
C SER A 74 -26.39 7.37 -11.68
N LYS A 75 -26.74 8.57 -12.16
CA LYS A 75 -26.60 8.94 -13.58
C LYS A 75 -25.14 8.95 -13.99
N GLY A 76 -24.28 9.69 -13.28
CA GLY A 76 -22.85 9.77 -13.58
C GLY A 76 -22.15 8.41 -13.53
N PHE A 77 -22.53 7.54 -12.60
CA PHE A 77 -22.03 6.17 -12.53
C PHE A 77 -22.43 5.34 -13.76
N ARG A 78 -23.70 5.42 -14.19
CA ARG A 78 -24.16 4.73 -15.41
C ARG A 78 -23.50 5.28 -16.67
N ASP A 79 -23.46 6.60 -16.81
CA ASP A 79 -22.85 7.28 -17.95
C ASP A 79 -21.36 6.94 -18.03
N GLY A 80 -20.66 6.92 -16.89
CA GLY A 80 -19.26 6.51 -16.80
C GLY A 80 -19.04 5.02 -17.10
N LYS A 81 -19.90 4.13 -16.59
CA LYS A 81 -19.86 2.70 -16.91
C LYS A 81 -20.04 2.45 -18.42
N HIS A 82 -20.97 3.15 -19.05
CA HIS A 82 -21.17 3.05 -20.49
C HIS A 82 -19.97 3.63 -21.25
N THR A 83 -19.62 4.90 -21.02
CA THR A 83 -18.57 5.61 -21.76
C THR A 83 -17.19 4.96 -21.61
N GLY A 84 -16.86 4.47 -20.41
CA GLY A 84 -15.58 3.82 -20.10
C GLY A 84 -15.60 2.29 -20.22
N GLY A 85 -16.74 1.69 -20.55
CA GLY A 85 -16.92 0.24 -20.62
C GLY A 85 -17.55 -0.18 -21.94
N ASP A 86 -18.89 -0.20 -22.00
CA ASP A 86 -19.63 -0.69 -23.17
C ASP A 86 -19.32 0.12 -24.46
N ALA A 87 -19.13 1.43 -24.38
CA ALA A 87 -18.76 2.24 -25.54
C ALA A 87 -17.35 1.92 -26.08
N ILE A 88 -16.46 1.35 -25.25
CA ILE A 88 -15.17 0.83 -25.72
C ILE A 88 -15.38 -0.52 -26.42
N VAL A 89 -16.25 -1.37 -25.87
CA VAL A 89 -16.64 -2.64 -26.49
C VAL A 89 -17.24 -2.40 -27.88
N ASP A 90 -18.16 -1.44 -28.02
CA ASP A 90 -18.80 -1.08 -29.30
C ASP A 90 -17.77 -0.66 -30.36
N LYS A 91 -16.71 0.06 -29.95
CA LYS A 91 -15.60 0.44 -30.85
C LYS A 91 -14.76 -0.74 -31.29
N CYS A 92 -14.72 -1.83 -30.51
CA CYS A 92 -13.98 -3.05 -30.82
C CYS A 92 -14.81 -4.06 -31.62
N LEU A 93 -16.14 -3.96 -31.61
CA LEU A 93 -17.02 -4.85 -32.36
C LEU A 93 -16.97 -4.53 -33.87
N PRO A 94 -16.98 -5.56 -34.75
CA PRO A 94 -17.13 -5.33 -36.18
C PRO A 94 -18.46 -4.63 -36.52
N LYS A 95 -18.45 -3.78 -37.55
CA LYS A 95 -19.54 -2.85 -37.92
C LYS A 95 -20.96 -3.46 -38.00
N TYR A 96 -21.09 -4.75 -38.30
CA TYR A 96 -22.37 -5.44 -38.47
C TYR A 96 -22.51 -6.66 -37.55
N GLN A 97 -21.90 -6.60 -36.36
CA GLN A 97 -21.99 -7.65 -35.36
C GLN A 97 -22.46 -7.05 -34.03
N ILE A 98 -23.26 -7.83 -33.32
CA ILE A 98 -23.69 -7.53 -31.95
C ILE A 98 -23.20 -8.63 -31.03
N LEU A 99 -22.92 -8.27 -29.77
CA LEU A 99 -22.61 -9.23 -28.71
C LEU A 99 -23.73 -9.19 -27.66
N PRO A 100 -24.80 -9.98 -27.84
CA PRO A 100 -25.95 -9.95 -26.95
C PRO A 100 -25.62 -10.62 -25.60
N GLU A 101 -26.29 -10.18 -24.54
CA GLU A 101 -26.34 -10.84 -23.21
C GLU A 101 -24.99 -10.97 -22.46
N VAL A 102 -23.92 -10.34 -22.94
CA VAL A 102 -22.63 -10.31 -22.24
C VAL A 102 -22.36 -8.90 -21.68
N SER A 103 -22.13 -8.80 -20.38
CA SER A 103 -21.78 -7.53 -19.74
C SER A 103 -20.30 -7.20 -19.91
N VAL A 104 -19.95 -5.91 -19.80
CA VAL A 104 -18.54 -5.47 -19.77
C VAL A 104 -17.72 -6.19 -18.69
N GLU A 105 -18.29 -6.49 -17.52
CA GLU A 105 -17.59 -7.24 -16.47
C GLU A 105 -17.27 -8.68 -16.88
N GLN A 106 -18.18 -9.35 -17.60
CA GLN A 106 -17.93 -10.70 -18.12
C GLN A 106 -16.87 -10.67 -19.22
N LEU A 107 -16.89 -9.66 -20.09
CA LEU A 107 -15.85 -9.44 -21.10
C LEU A 107 -14.48 -9.22 -20.46
N ILE A 108 -14.41 -8.36 -19.44
CA ILE A 108 -13.18 -8.10 -18.69
C ILE A 108 -12.71 -9.38 -18.00
N ALA A 109 -13.60 -10.15 -17.36
CA ALA A 109 -13.25 -11.40 -16.70
C ALA A 109 -12.69 -12.43 -17.69
N ALA A 110 -13.32 -12.60 -18.85
CA ALA A 110 -12.85 -13.47 -19.91
C ALA A 110 -11.49 -13.00 -20.49
N GLY A 111 -11.32 -11.69 -20.64
CA GLY A 111 -10.05 -11.09 -21.05
C GLY A 111 -8.92 -11.31 -20.04
N VAL A 112 -9.19 -11.09 -18.75
CA VAL A 112 -8.22 -11.35 -17.66
C VAL A 112 -7.83 -12.83 -17.64
N GLU A 113 -8.79 -13.74 -17.82
CA GLU A 113 -8.52 -15.17 -17.89
C GLU A 113 -7.60 -15.52 -19.08
N ARG A 114 -7.88 -14.94 -20.25
CA ARG A 114 -7.04 -15.11 -21.44
C ARG A 114 -5.62 -14.55 -21.25
N LEU A 115 -5.47 -13.51 -20.43
CA LEU A 115 -4.19 -12.88 -20.10
C LEU A 115 -3.52 -13.48 -18.86
N ARG A 116 -4.03 -14.59 -18.31
CA ARG A 116 -3.53 -15.18 -17.06
C ARG A 116 -2.03 -15.47 -17.09
N SER A 117 -1.48 -15.89 -18.23
CA SER A 117 -0.04 -16.15 -18.40
C SER A 117 0.85 -14.90 -18.33
N GLN A 118 0.26 -13.70 -18.46
CA GLN A 118 0.97 -12.42 -18.37
C GLN A 118 0.86 -11.80 -16.97
N ILE A 119 0.10 -12.40 -16.06
CA ILE A 119 -0.07 -11.88 -14.70
C ILE A 119 1.22 -12.12 -13.91
N LEU A 120 1.80 -11.02 -13.43
CA LEU A 120 2.93 -11.09 -12.50
C LEU A 120 2.46 -11.49 -11.10
N HIS A 121 3.13 -12.48 -10.53
CA HIS A 121 2.90 -12.89 -9.14
C HIS A 121 3.77 -12.06 -8.19
N LEU A 122 3.11 -11.36 -7.27
CA LEU A 122 3.76 -10.62 -6.19
C LEU A 122 3.95 -11.53 -4.98
N LEU A 123 5.05 -11.36 -4.25
CA LEU A 123 5.20 -11.99 -2.94
C LEU A 123 4.07 -11.54 -2.01
N THR A 124 3.54 -12.49 -1.27
CA THR A 124 2.64 -12.20 -0.13
C THR A 124 3.44 -11.64 1.04
N ALA A 125 2.74 -11.00 1.99
CA ALA A 125 3.37 -10.48 3.20
C ALA A 125 4.02 -11.59 4.04
N GLU A 126 3.40 -12.77 4.09
CA GLU A 126 3.92 -13.94 4.79
C GLU A 126 5.21 -14.46 4.13
N GLN A 127 5.20 -14.64 2.80
CA GLN A 127 6.41 -15.06 2.07
C GLN A 127 7.55 -14.03 2.21
N LEU A 128 7.24 -12.74 2.16
CA LEU A 128 8.22 -11.68 2.37
C LEU A 128 8.75 -11.69 3.80
N GLY A 129 7.86 -11.81 4.78
CA GLY A 129 8.22 -11.86 6.19
C GLY A 129 9.13 -13.04 6.52
N ASP A 130 8.85 -14.21 5.95
CA ASP A 130 9.71 -15.40 6.10
C ASP A 130 11.10 -15.16 5.49
N ARG A 131 11.18 -14.50 4.33
CA ARG A 131 12.47 -14.13 3.70
C ARG A 131 13.27 -13.14 4.55
N ILE A 132 12.62 -12.13 5.11
CA ILE A 132 13.26 -11.16 6.01
C ILE A 132 13.80 -11.87 7.25
N VAL A 133 12.99 -12.72 7.90
CA VAL A 133 13.42 -13.48 9.07
C VAL A 133 14.58 -14.43 8.74
N ALA A 134 14.54 -15.08 7.58
CA ALA A 134 15.64 -15.92 7.11
C ALA A 134 16.93 -15.12 6.94
N ALA A 135 16.88 -13.94 6.30
CA ALA A 135 18.04 -13.06 6.13
C ALA A 135 18.60 -12.59 7.49
N LEU A 136 17.74 -12.23 8.44
CA LEU A 136 18.15 -11.86 9.80
C LEU A 136 18.82 -13.03 10.54
N ASN A 137 18.32 -14.26 10.36
CA ASN A 137 18.90 -15.46 10.96
C ASN A 137 20.27 -15.81 10.38
N SER A 138 20.42 -15.70 9.06
CA SER A 138 21.68 -15.99 8.37
C SER A 138 22.65 -14.81 8.34
N ARG A 139 22.25 -13.64 8.85
CA ARG A 139 22.98 -12.36 8.73
C ARG A 139 23.33 -12.04 7.28
N ALA A 140 22.41 -12.33 6.36
CA ALA A 140 22.56 -12.01 4.96
C ALA A 140 22.04 -10.60 4.66
N PRO A 141 22.66 -9.88 3.71
CA PRO A 141 22.14 -8.59 3.25
C PRO A 141 20.73 -8.76 2.69
N PHE A 142 19.83 -7.85 3.05
CA PHE A 142 18.48 -7.83 2.52
C PHE A 142 17.89 -6.42 2.54
N SER A 143 17.38 -5.97 1.40
CA SER A 143 16.67 -4.70 1.29
C SER A 143 15.26 -4.88 0.76
N LEU A 144 14.28 -4.31 1.48
CA LEU A 144 12.95 -4.05 0.96
C LEU A 144 12.84 -2.56 0.64
N VAL A 145 12.69 -2.22 -0.64
CA VAL A 145 12.39 -0.86 -1.10
C VAL A 145 10.95 -0.81 -1.61
N ARG A 146 10.25 0.32 -1.48
CA ARG A 146 8.86 0.45 -1.94
C ARG A 146 8.71 1.67 -2.82
N LEU A 147 7.89 1.54 -3.86
CA LEU A 147 7.60 2.60 -4.82
C LEU A 147 6.19 3.13 -4.58
N GLY A 148 6.09 4.37 -4.13
CA GLY A 148 4.89 5.17 -4.12
C GLY A 148 4.84 6.15 -5.30
N ASP A 149 3.88 7.05 -5.26
CA ASP A 149 3.76 8.17 -6.20
C ASP A 149 4.96 9.12 -6.11
N GLY A 150 5.50 9.38 -4.92
CA GLY A 150 6.69 10.23 -4.73
C GLY A 150 7.92 9.71 -5.47
N GLU A 151 8.27 8.43 -5.31
CA GLU A 151 9.42 7.83 -6.00
C GLU A 151 9.20 7.78 -7.52
N LEU A 152 7.99 7.47 -7.95
CA LEU A 152 7.64 7.35 -9.37
C LEU A 152 7.65 8.70 -10.09
N LEU A 153 7.08 9.75 -9.48
CA LEU A 153 7.15 11.11 -10.01
C LEU A 153 8.59 11.62 -10.04
N THR A 154 9.39 11.31 -9.01
CA THR A 154 10.82 11.63 -9.00
C THR A 154 11.55 10.98 -10.18
N MET A 155 11.28 9.71 -10.50
CA MET A 155 11.91 9.06 -11.66
C MET A 155 11.35 9.50 -13.02
N ALA A 156 10.14 10.03 -13.06
CA ALA A 156 9.47 10.46 -14.30
C ALA A 156 9.97 11.79 -14.86
N GLN A 157 10.70 12.58 -14.05
CA GLN A 157 11.28 13.87 -14.42
C GLN A 157 12.01 13.79 -15.78
N GLU A 158 11.68 14.72 -16.68
CA GLU A 158 12.33 14.98 -17.98
C GLU A 158 12.37 13.80 -18.96
N THR A 159 11.64 12.73 -18.68
CA THR A 159 11.66 11.51 -19.51
C THR A 159 10.28 10.98 -19.81
N ILE A 160 9.36 11.10 -18.86
CA ILE A 160 7.95 10.75 -19.03
C ILE A 160 7.08 12.00 -18.90
N MET A 161 7.47 12.91 -18.00
CA MET A 161 6.75 14.15 -17.76
C MET A 161 7.74 15.33 -17.70
N PRO A 162 7.39 16.50 -18.26
CA PRO A 162 8.14 17.72 -18.05
C PRO A 162 8.03 18.17 -16.58
N ILE A 163 8.97 18.99 -16.12
CA ILE A 163 9.07 19.39 -14.70
C ILE A 163 7.84 20.15 -14.22
N GLU A 164 7.24 20.98 -15.06
CA GLU A 164 6.02 21.73 -14.74
C GLU A 164 4.89 20.77 -14.37
N GLN A 165 4.73 19.71 -15.15
CA GLN A 165 3.74 18.67 -14.88
C GLN A 165 4.07 17.88 -13.61
N ILE A 166 5.35 17.60 -13.33
CA ILE A 166 5.76 16.96 -12.06
C ILE A 166 5.42 17.85 -10.86
N LEU A 167 5.61 19.16 -10.96
CA LEU A 167 5.26 20.12 -9.90
C LEU A 167 3.74 20.18 -9.67
N GLU A 168 2.95 20.16 -10.74
CA GLU A 168 1.48 20.13 -10.65
C GLU A 168 0.95 18.84 -10.04
N GLU A 169 1.53 17.69 -10.41
CA GLU A 169 1.07 16.37 -9.96
C GLU A 169 1.67 15.94 -8.62
N GLY A 170 2.80 16.52 -8.24
CA GLY A 170 3.58 16.18 -7.06
C GLY A 170 3.91 17.37 -6.14
N PRO A 171 2.94 18.22 -5.74
CA PRO A 171 3.22 19.33 -4.81
C PRO A 171 3.71 18.86 -3.43
N PHE A 172 3.56 17.56 -3.13
CA PHE A 172 4.03 16.92 -1.90
C PHE A 172 5.48 16.40 -2.00
N LEU A 173 6.14 16.47 -3.15
CA LEU A 173 7.52 15.96 -3.32
C LEU A 173 8.52 16.58 -2.33
N PRO A 174 8.47 17.89 -2.00
CA PRO A 174 9.35 18.46 -0.97
C PRO A 174 9.15 17.79 0.40
N TYR A 175 7.91 17.44 0.75
CA TYR A 175 7.61 16.68 1.97
C TYR A 175 8.16 15.25 1.89
N ALA A 176 8.10 14.61 0.71
CA ALA A 176 8.72 13.31 0.46
C ALA A 176 10.26 13.37 0.37
N GLY A 177 10.85 14.57 0.49
CA GLY A 177 12.30 14.78 0.57
C GLY A 177 12.97 15.15 -0.75
N VAL A 178 12.23 15.50 -1.80
CA VAL A 178 12.76 15.85 -3.12
C VAL A 178 12.26 17.22 -3.56
N ASN A 179 13.19 18.13 -3.87
CA ASN A 179 12.89 19.34 -4.62
C ASN A 179 13.22 19.08 -6.09
N VAL A 180 12.25 19.31 -6.98
CA VAL A 180 12.45 19.14 -8.43
C VAL A 180 12.86 20.48 -9.08
N PRO A 181 13.70 20.47 -10.13
CA PRO A 181 14.32 19.30 -10.74
C PRO A 181 15.47 18.72 -9.90
N ASN A 182 15.54 17.39 -9.83
CA ASN A 182 16.69 16.68 -9.27
C ASN A 182 16.88 15.34 -10.00
N LEU A 183 17.66 15.37 -11.09
CA LEU A 183 17.91 14.22 -11.96
C LEU A 183 18.96 13.25 -11.37
N GLU A 184 19.80 13.72 -10.44
CA GLU A 184 20.76 12.87 -9.75
C GLU A 184 20.03 11.83 -8.89
N VAL A 185 19.05 12.27 -8.11
CA VAL A 185 18.22 11.40 -7.26
C VAL A 185 17.44 10.39 -8.09
N LYS A 186 16.97 10.78 -9.27
CA LYS A 186 16.37 9.84 -10.22
C LYS A 186 17.34 8.69 -10.53
N GLY A 187 18.60 9.01 -10.86
CA GLY A 187 19.64 8.01 -11.12
C GLY A 187 19.92 7.12 -9.91
N GLU A 188 19.94 7.69 -8.70
CA GLU A 188 20.11 6.93 -7.46
C GLU A 188 18.94 5.97 -7.18
N LEU A 189 17.70 6.40 -7.42
CA LEU A 189 16.52 5.54 -7.29
C LEU A 189 16.56 4.36 -8.26
N VAL A 190 16.91 4.60 -9.52
CA VAL A 190 17.05 3.53 -10.52
C VAL A 190 18.11 2.51 -10.09
N LYS A 191 19.24 2.96 -9.56
CA LYS A 191 20.28 2.07 -9.00
C LYS A 191 19.77 1.28 -7.81
N ALA A 192 19.12 1.93 -6.86
CA ALA A 192 18.57 1.29 -5.67
C ALA A 192 17.49 0.23 -6.02
N ILE A 193 16.63 0.50 -7.00
CA ILE A 193 15.61 -0.48 -7.46
C ILE A 193 16.28 -1.72 -8.06
N ARG A 194 17.36 -1.54 -8.83
CA ARG A 194 18.11 -2.66 -9.44
C ARG A 194 18.88 -3.49 -8.42
N GLY A 195 19.39 -2.85 -7.36
CA GLY A 195 20.14 -3.51 -6.29
C GLY A 195 19.28 -4.13 -5.19
N ALA A 196 18.00 -3.75 -5.10
CA ALA A 196 17.14 -4.17 -4.01
C ALA A 196 16.84 -5.68 -4.02
N SER A 197 16.78 -6.30 -2.83
CA SER A 197 16.39 -7.70 -2.71
C SER A 197 14.91 -7.92 -3.05
N VAL A 198 14.05 -6.98 -2.68
CA VAL A 198 12.61 -6.98 -3.02
C VAL A 198 12.14 -5.55 -3.27
N VAL A 199 11.36 -5.36 -4.34
CA VAL A 199 10.76 -4.08 -4.72
C VAL A 199 9.24 -4.14 -4.55
N GLY A 200 8.70 -3.29 -3.67
CA GLY A 200 7.27 -3.05 -3.51
C GLY A 200 6.76 -2.15 -4.63
N ILE A 201 5.79 -2.63 -5.41
CA ILE A 201 5.20 -1.87 -6.52
C ILE A 201 3.73 -1.56 -6.26
N PRO A 202 3.22 -0.42 -6.74
CA PRO A 202 1.82 -0.10 -6.54
C PRO A 202 0.93 -0.98 -7.41
N LYS A 203 -0.07 -1.61 -6.77
CA LYS A 203 -1.08 -2.42 -7.46
C LYS A 203 -2.18 -1.58 -8.12
N LEU A 204 -2.41 -0.37 -7.61
CA LEU A 204 -3.51 0.48 -8.02
C LEU A 204 -3.31 0.99 -9.46
N ARG A 205 -4.32 0.77 -10.33
CA ARG A 205 -4.33 1.17 -11.74
C ARG A 205 -4.84 2.61 -11.91
N VAL A 206 -4.18 3.56 -11.26
CA VAL A 206 -4.43 5.00 -11.46
C VAL A 206 -3.13 5.68 -11.88
N ARG A 207 -3.24 6.80 -12.61
CA ARG A 207 -2.17 7.41 -13.42
C ARG A 207 -0.77 7.36 -12.78
N ASN A 208 -0.60 7.88 -11.57
CA ASN A 208 0.71 8.07 -10.93
C ASN A 208 1.19 6.86 -10.10
N PHE A 209 0.54 5.71 -10.27
CA PHE A 209 0.84 4.47 -9.57
C PHE A 209 1.27 3.40 -10.56
N GLN A 210 0.50 2.31 -10.73
CA GLN A 210 0.92 1.19 -11.57
C GLN A 210 1.28 1.60 -13.01
N PRO A 211 0.47 2.39 -13.74
CA PRO A 211 0.81 2.81 -15.09
C PRO A 211 2.14 3.59 -15.14
N LEU A 212 2.33 4.56 -14.23
CA LEU A 212 3.58 5.31 -14.16
C LEU A 212 4.78 4.42 -13.81
N ALA A 213 4.62 3.46 -12.90
CA ALA A 213 5.67 2.50 -12.55
C ALA A 213 6.18 1.73 -13.77
N PHE A 214 5.28 1.20 -14.59
CA PHE A 214 5.68 0.46 -15.79
C PHE A 214 6.18 1.38 -16.92
N SER A 215 5.75 2.64 -16.97
CA SER A 215 6.36 3.64 -17.85
C SER A 215 7.79 3.95 -17.44
N VAL A 216 8.04 4.18 -16.14
CA VAL A 216 9.38 4.38 -15.56
C VAL A 216 10.27 3.17 -15.85
N PHE A 217 9.80 1.95 -15.55
CA PHE A 217 10.60 0.75 -15.80
C PHE A 217 10.99 0.60 -17.27
N ARG A 218 10.09 0.92 -18.19
CA ARG A 218 10.38 0.89 -19.63
C ARG A 218 11.42 1.94 -20.01
N THR A 219 11.22 3.20 -19.61
CA THR A 219 12.11 4.31 -19.99
C THR A 219 13.49 4.18 -19.38
N GLU A 220 13.57 3.70 -18.14
CA GLU A 220 14.83 3.53 -17.40
C GLU A 220 15.50 2.17 -17.66
N ASN A 221 14.94 1.33 -18.53
CA ASN A 221 15.44 -0.03 -18.84
C ASN A 221 15.60 -0.88 -17.56
N ILE A 222 14.54 -0.94 -16.75
CA ILE A 222 14.43 -1.84 -15.60
C ILE A 222 13.61 -3.04 -16.04
N ASP A 223 14.25 -4.19 -16.19
CA ASP A 223 13.56 -5.45 -16.47
C ASP A 223 12.88 -5.97 -15.20
N TYR A 224 11.60 -5.64 -15.04
CA TYR A 224 10.80 -6.05 -13.89
C TYR A 224 10.56 -7.56 -13.83
N HIS A 225 10.85 -8.33 -14.88
CA HIS A 225 10.79 -9.79 -14.83
C HIS A 225 11.97 -10.40 -14.06
N GLN A 226 13.07 -9.66 -13.90
CA GLN A 226 14.22 -10.07 -13.09
C GLN A 226 14.13 -9.59 -11.64
N LEU A 227 13.16 -8.72 -11.33
CA LEU A 227 12.95 -8.22 -9.98
C LEU A 227 12.09 -9.21 -9.16
N THR A 228 12.41 -9.33 -7.87
CA THR A 228 11.46 -9.89 -6.92
C THR A 228 10.49 -8.81 -6.48
N LEU A 229 9.21 -8.97 -6.81
CA LEU A 229 8.19 -7.94 -6.60
C LEU A 229 7.25 -8.28 -5.44
N THR A 230 6.78 -7.24 -4.75
CA THR A 230 5.71 -7.29 -3.73
C THR A 230 4.79 -6.07 -3.89
N ASP A 231 3.77 -5.94 -3.04
CA ASP A 231 2.89 -4.76 -3.00
C ASP A 231 3.60 -3.58 -2.30
N SER A 232 3.48 -2.34 -2.80
CA SER A 232 4.12 -1.18 -2.16
C SER A 232 3.54 -0.80 -0.79
N LEU A 233 2.38 -1.35 -0.41
CA LEU A 233 1.78 -1.25 0.93
C LEU A 233 2.15 -2.45 1.82
N VAL A 234 3.12 -3.28 1.43
CA VAL A 234 3.45 -4.52 2.16
C VAL A 234 3.92 -4.28 3.60
N ASN A 235 4.44 -3.10 3.93
CA ASN A 235 4.75 -2.73 5.32
C ASN A 235 3.51 -2.87 6.23
N TYR A 236 2.35 -2.35 5.78
CA TYR A 236 1.09 -2.51 6.50
C TYR A 236 0.62 -3.97 6.53
N TYR A 237 0.86 -4.75 5.47
CA TYR A 237 0.49 -6.15 5.46
C TYR A 237 1.37 -6.99 6.40
N LEU A 238 2.68 -6.74 6.47
CA LEU A 238 3.59 -7.34 7.45
C LEU A 238 3.14 -7.06 8.88
N TYR A 239 2.66 -5.84 9.15
CA TYR A 239 2.03 -5.49 10.43
C TYR A 239 0.73 -6.27 10.67
N GLN A 240 -0.16 -6.33 9.67
CA GLN A 240 -1.46 -7.00 9.80
C GLN A 240 -1.33 -8.50 10.03
N THR A 241 -0.32 -9.14 9.43
CA THR A 241 -0.02 -10.56 9.56
C THR A 241 0.82 -10.89 10.80
N GLY A 242 1.19 -9.89 11.60
CA GLY A 242 1.95 -10.07 12.84
C GLY A 242 3.43 -10.41 12.62
N TYR A 243 3.97 -10.13 11.43
CA TYR A 243 5.39 -10.33 11.15
C TYR A 243 6.26 -9.23 11.73
N LEU A 244 5.71 -8.04 11.99
CA LEU A 244 6.49 -6.93 12.53
C LEU A 244 7.21 -7.32 13.82
N SER A 245 6.50 -7.87 14.82
CA SER A 245 7.12 -8.35 16.06
C SER A 245 8.11 -9.49 15.81
N ARG A 246 7.84 -10.42 14.89
CA ARG A 246 8.79 -11.50 14.56
C ARG A 246 10.10 -11.00 13.95
N ILE A 247 10.03 -9.93 13.16
CA ILE A 247 11.16 -9.32 12.47
C ILE A 247 12.05 -8.55 13.47
N THR A 248 11.45 -7.87 14.45
CA THR A 248 12.17 -7.02 15.41
C THR A 248 12.59 -7.74 16.69
N GLN A 249 11.89 -8.81 17.11
CA GLN A 249 12.15 -9.47 18.39
C GLN A 249 13.55 -10.09 18.42
N GLY A 250 14.30 -9.79 19.48
CA GLY A 250 15.67 -10.30 19.67
C GLY A 250 16.69 -9.73 18.69
N ARG A 251 16.36 -8.65 17.96
CA ARG A 251 17.26 -7.95 17.04
C ARG A 251 17.67 -6.60 17.59
N ARG A 252 18.87 -6.16 17.22
CA ARG A 252 19.32 -4.78 17.42
C ARG A 252 18.77 -3.95 16.28
N VAL A 253 17.76 -3.14 16.57
CA VAL A 253 17.00 -2.37 15.58
C VAL A 253 17.51 -0.94 15.54
N LEU A 254 17.96 -0.50 14.37
CA LEU A 254 18.19 0.91 14.06
C LEU A 254 16.90 1.51 13.50
N VAL A 255 16.52 2.68 14.00
CA VAL A 255 15.37 3.43 13.46
C VAL A 255 15.86 4.70 12.80
N VAL A 256 15.43 4.93 11.55
CA VAL A 256 15.88 6.06 10.74
C VAL A 256 14.66 6.83 10.22
N GLY A 257 14.63 8.14 10.37
CA GLY A 257 13.54 8.99 9.91
C GLY A 257 13.13 10.06 10.91
N ASN A 258 12.23 10.96 10.51
CA ASN A 258 11.83 12.10 11.33
C ASN A 258 11.08 11.70 12.62
N GLN A 259 10.38 10.56 12.60
CA GLN A 259 9.74 9.97 13.78
C GLN A 259 10.62 8.93 14.49
N ALA A 260 11.93 8.85 14.20
CA ALA A 260 12.75 7.76 14.70
C ALA A 260 12.77 7.68 16.24
N SER A 261 12.83 8.83 16.92
CA SER A 261 12.84 8.85 18.38
C SER A 261 11.53 8.39 19.00
N GLN A 262 10.40 8.87 18.48
CA GLN A 262 9.07 8.47 18.94
C GLN A 262 8.81 6.98 18.64
N LEU A 263 9.18 6.52 17.45
CA LEU A 263 9.04 5.11 17.09
C LEU A 263 9.93 4.23 17.97
N ALA A 264 11.18 4.62 18.21
CA ALA A 264 12.09 3.90 19.09
C ALA A 264 11.54 3.80 20.52
N GLU A 265 10.94 4.85 21.05
CA GLU A 265 10.27 4.83 22.35
C GLU A 265 9.14 3.77 22.39
N VAL A 266 8.24 3.78 21.40
CA VAL A 266 7.16 2.79 21.30
C VAL A 266 7.72 1.37 21.23
N LEU A 267 8.77 1.14 20.44
CA LEU A 267 9.40 -0.16 20.27
C LEU A 267 10.11 -0.63 21.56
N ARG A 268 10.81 0.26 22.29
CA ARG A 268 11.43 -0.05 23.59
C ARG A 268 10.37 -0.49 24.62
N ASN A 269 9.22 0.18 24.65
CA ASN A 269 8.11 -0.19 25.52
C ASN A 269 7.55 -1.59 25.24
N HIS A 270 7.86 -2.16 24.07
CA HIS A 270 7.54 -3.53 23.68
C HIS A 270 8.75 -4.46 23.68
N ASN A 271 9.81 -4.11 24.43
CA ASN A 271 11.02 -4.90 24.62
C ASN A 271 11.84 -5.15 23.34
N VAL A 272 11.74 -4.25 22.35
CA VAL A 272 12.64 -4.26 21.20
C VAL A 272 13.94 -3.56 21.58
N THR A 273 15.08 -4.18 21.23
CA THR A 273 16.40 -3.59 21.47
C THR A 273 16.70 -2.54 20.40
N ILE A 274 16.77 -1.27 20.79
CA ILE A 274 17.12 -0.17 19.88
C ILE A 274 18.64 0.03 19.89
N ALA A 275 19.25 -0.15 18.72
CA ALA A 275 20.69 0.03 18.48
C ALA A 275 21.09 1.50 18.28
N GLY A 276 20.14 2.32 17.84
CA GLY A 276 20.34 3.72 17.56
C GLY A 276 19.11 4.36 16.92
N GLU A 277 19.13 5.68 16.88
CA GLU A 277 18.10 6.52 16.28
C GLU A 277 18.80 7.52 15.37
N VAL A 278 18.40 7.58 14.10
CA VAL A 278 18.96 8.54 13.14
C VAL A 278 17.86 9.48 12.69
N THR A 279 17.90 10.70 13.24
CA THR A 279 16.90 11.76 13.03
C THR A 279 17.56 13.14 13.20
N PRO A 280 17.02 14.20 12.58
CA PRO A 280 16.05 14.19 11.49
C PRO A 280 16.67 13.68 10.18
N VAL A 281 15.83 13.44 9.16
CA VAL A 281 16.23 13.19 7.77
C VAL A 281 15.61 14.26 6.89
N HIS A 282 16.44 15.18 6.38
CA HIS A 282 16.02 16.30 5.55
C HIS A 282 16.04 15.97 4.06
N GLY A 283 15.34 14.91 3.68
CA GLY A 283 15.23 14.46 2.30
C GLY A 283 16.56 13.97 1.71
N VAL A 284 16.65 14.03 0.38
CA VAL A 284 17.70 13.37 -0.40
C VAL A 284 19.07 14.05 -0.28
N THR A 285 19.10 15.36 -0.04
CA THR A 285 20.36 16.11 0.17
C THR A 285 21.10 15.66 1.43
N ASP A 286 20.38 15.03 2.36
CA ASP A 286 20.91 14.62 3.65
C ASP A 286 21.52 13.21 3.63
N ILE A 287 21.31 12.45 2.55
CA ILE A 287 21.74 11.05 2.41
C ILE A 287 23.22 10.85 2.79
N PRO A 288 24.19 11.66 2.34
CA PRO A 288 25.60 11.48 2.73
C PRO A 288 25.84 11.55 4.24
N ARG A 289 25.18 12.50 4.93
CA ARG A 289 25.26 12.62 6.39
C ARG A 289 24.60 11.41 7.06
N ILE A 290 23.41 11.04 6.60
CA ILE A 290 22.67 9.89 7.16
C ILE A 290 23.48 8.60 7.04
N LYS A 291 24.10 8.34 5.87
CA LYS A 291 24.99 7.18 5.67
C LYS A 291 26.14 7.18 6.69
N SER A 292 26.78 8.34 6.89
CA SER A 292 27.88 8.50 7.85
C SER A 292 27.45 8.21 9.30
N VAL A 293 26.26 8.65 9.70
CA VAL A 293 25.72 8.38 11.05
C VAL A 293 25.33 6.91 11.21
N ILE A 294 24.63 6.33 10.23
CA ILE A 294 24.23 4.91 10.25
C ILE A 294 25.46 4.00 10.41
N ALA A 295 26.56 4.32 9.73
CA ALA A 295 27.80 3.55 9.79
C ALA A 295 28.44 3.48 11.19
N GLN A 296 28.05 4.36 12.12
CA GLN A 296 28.55 4.38 13.51
C GLN A 296 27.77 3.42 14.43
N HIS A 297 26.66 2.84 13.97
CA HIS A 297 25.83 1.95 14.77
C HIS A 297 26.05 0.49 14.39
N ASP A 298 26.10 -0.39 15.40
CA ASP A 298 26.07 -1.84 15.19
C ASP A 298 24.65 -2.39 15.41
N PHE A 299 24.00 -2.73 14.30
CA PHE A 299 22.61 -3.20 14.26
C PHE A 299 22.48 -4.43 13.36
N ASP A 300 21.33 -5.10 13.45
CA ASP A 300 20.98 -6.24 12.60
C ASP A 300 19.90 -5.87 11.57
N LEU A 301 18.98 -4.99 11.98
CA LEU A 301 17.84 -4.51 11.22
C LEU A 301 17.75 -2.99 11.24
N ALA A 302 17.55 -2.35 10.09
CA ALA A 302 17.14 -0.95 9.99
C ALA A 302 15.68 -0.81 9.55
N LEU A 303 14.91 -0.01 10.28
CA LEU A 303 13.58 0.45 9.88
C LEU A 303 13.70 1.90 9.39
N VAL A 304 13.51 2.12 8.09
CA VAL A 304 13.81 3.41 7.43
C VAL A 304 12.51 4.09 6.98
N SER A 305 12.17 5.24 7.56
CA SER A 305 10.95 6.01 7.29
C SER A 305 11.32 7.45 6.89
N ALA A 306 11.78 7.61 5.65
CA ALA A 306 12.45 8.83 5.18
C ALA A 306 12.05 9.27 3.75
N GLY A 307 10.79 9.03 3.36
CA GLY A 307 10.30 9.36 2.01
C GLY A 307 11.16 8.71 0.92
N VAL A 308 11.48 9.47 -0.12
CA VAL A 308 12.29 9.01 -1.26
C VAL A 308 13.67 8.52 -0.83
N SER A 309 14.27 9.15 0.19
CA SER A 309 15.57 8.72 0.73
C SER A 309 15.52 7.32 1.31
N ALA A 310 14.35 6.82 1.75
CA ALA A 310 14.23 5.48 2.32
C ALA A 310 14.59 4.38 1.31
N VAL A 311 14.28 4.55 0.03
CA VAL A 311 14.63 3.61 -1.03
C VAL A 311 16.15 3.49 -1.17
N ILE A 312 16.82 4.64 -1.29
CA ILE A 312 18.27 4.72 -1.50
C ILE A 312 19.03 4.22 -0.25
N LEU A 313 18.59 4.64 0.94
CA LEU A 313 19.21 4.23 2.19
C LEU A 313 19.01 2.73 2.46
N SER A 314 17.82 2.18 2.21
CA SER A 314 17.55 0.77 2.49
C SER A 314 18.35 -0.15 1.58
N GLU A 315 18.50 0.19 0.29
CA GLU A 315 19.37 -0.59 -0.59
C GLU A 315 20.85 -0.46 -0.17
N TRP A 316 21.34 0.75 0.07
CA TRP A 316 22.71 1.00 0.49
C TRP A 316 23.09 0.27 1.79
N ILE A 317 22.21 0.26 2.81
CA ILE A 317 22.46 -0.49 4.06
C ILE A 317 22.66 -1.98 3.78
N ALA A 318 21.88 -2.55 2.84
CA ALA A 318 22.02 -3.95 2.50
C ALA A 318 23.31 -4.22 1.71
N SER A 319 23.55 -3.48 0.62
CA SER A 319 24.69 -3.73 -0.27
C SER A 319 26.04 -3.37 0.35
N GLU A 320 26.13 -2.25 1.07
CA GLU A 320 27.42 -1.76 1.59
C GLU A 320 27.70 -2.20 3.03
N MET A 321 26.66 -2.40 3.86
CA MET A 321 26.85 -2.80 5.27
C MET A 321 26.54 -4.27 5.53
N GLY A 322 25.99 -5.00 4.57
CA GLY A 322 25.66 -6.41 4.74
C GLY A 322 24.48 -6.65 5.70
N LYS A 323 23.62 -5.64 5.94
CA LYS A 323 22.55 -5.70 6.95
C LYS A 323 21.16 -5.88 6.32
N VAL A 324 20.16 -6.07 7.17
CA VAL A 324 18.75 -6.06 6.74
C VAL A 324 18.19 -4.65 6.89
N ALA A 325 17.58 -4.13 5.84
CA ALA A 325 16.92 -2.83 5.86
C ALA A 325 15.53 -2.89 5.21
N ILE A 326 14.57 -2.24 5.87
CA ILE A 326 13.20 -2.17 5.43
C ILE A 326 12.81 -0.72 5.27
N ASP A 327 12.45 -0.33 4.05
CA ASP A 327 11.67 0.88 3.83
C ASP A 327 10.32 0.71 4.53
N PHE A 328 10.19 1.40 5.66
CA PHE A 328 9.11 1.24 6.63
C PHE A 328 7.99 2.28 6.44
N GLY A 329 8.31 3.39 5.76
CA GLY A 329 7.37 4.43 5.35
C GLY A 329 6.46 4.94 6.47
N HIS A 330 5.23 5.32 6.11
CA HIS A 330 4.23 5.87 7.03
C HIS A 330 3.66 4.87 8.06
N LEU A 331 4.12 3.61 8.08
CA LEU A 331 3.78 2.72 9.18
C LEU A 331 4.41 3.21 10.50
N ALA A 332 5.56 3.90 10.45
CA ALA A 332 6.14 4.58 11.61
C ALA A 332 5.15 5.56 12.23
N ASP A 333 4.58 6.45 11.43
CA ASP A 333 3.60 7.44 11.89
C ASP A 333 2.37 6.77 12.49
N ALA A 334 1.84 5.74 11.81
CA ALA A 334 0.67 5.00 12.28
C ALA A 334 0.91 4.29 13.62
N ILE A 335 2.12 3.78 13.86
CA ILE A 335 2.51 3.18 15.14
C ILE A 335 2.62 4.26 16.22
N VAL A 336 3.31 5.37 15.93
CA VAL A 336 3.54 6.46 16.88
C VAL A 336 2.23 7.11 17.33
N VAL A 337 1.29 7.34 16.42
CA VAL A 337 -0.03 7.91 16.73
C VAL A 337 -0.98 6.87 17.36
N GLY A 338 -0.63 5.59 17.30
CA GLY A 338 -1.43 4.49 17.87
C GLY A 338 -2.57 4.00 16.98
N GLU A 339 -2.58 4.37 15.70
CA GLU A 339 -3.55 3.84 14.71
C GLU A 339 -3.21 2.39 14.29
N ALA A 340 -1.93 2.04 14.32
CA ALA A 340 -1.41 0.69 14.15
C ALA A 340 -0.55 0.30 15.37
N PRO A 341 -1.16 0.04 16.55
CA PRO A 341 -0.40 -0.29 17.76
C PRO A 341 0.55 -1.46 17.51
N TYR A 342 1.81 -1.30 17.89
CA TYR A 342 2.81 -2.36 17.76
C TYR A 342 2.36 -3.62 18.53
N ARG A 343 2.51 -4.79 17.91
CA ARG A 343 2.00 -6.08 18.42
C ARG A 343 2.74 -7.27 17.83
#